data_AF-A0A2A4RI29-F1
#
_entry.id   AF-A0A2A4RI29-F1
#
_cell.length_a   1.000
_cell.length_b   1.000
_cell.length_c   1.000
_cell.angle_alpha   90.00
_cell.angle_beta   90.00
_cell.angle_gamma   90.00
#
_symmetry.space_group_name_H-M   'P 1'
#
loop_
_entity.id
_entity.type
_entity.pdbx_description
1 polymer ?
#
loop_
_entity_poly.entity_id
_entity_poly.type
_entity_poly.pdbx_seq_one_letter_code
_entity_poly.pdbx_strand_id
1 'polypeptide(L)'
;MNTHIPICPKCGYDQRGEIATWESVCPLDGQCPECGLGFEWGEVFNPDRYELTWYIETARTKRQMVWRTIPTLWYLFVPSWYWREVNVQTRFRFWAIVRWLCLVTICLHALSSILVAMGNWTEYGQWKYGSFNLFYSSYGIRGVGWEIFNVVAAPFFEASFSSAGGFTVGFMDSHYHEPSRGVRVLGGYFGYIASWAVVLLLVIRFRKEVKLENSHVLRAFLLSLLAVLAAFETQRAFTGLNAYWDGYGDIIWVVGVPMIINILIFIWIQWFWIAAIHIGWRIRPGWPITILGMLASFVAVAVLFVSTIVFMFLSAS
;
A
#
# COMPACT_ATOMS: atom_id res chain seq x y z
N MET A 1 19.93 -15.90 32.48
CA MET A 1 19.52 -16.58 31.23
C MET A 1 18.04 -16.33 31.05
N ASN A 2 17.62 -15.70 29.94
CA ASN A 2 16.18 -15.57 29.66
C ASN A 2 15.68 -16.95 29.25
N THR A 3 14.85 -17.58 30.10
CA THR A 3 14.19 -18.86 29.78
C THR A 3 13.21 -18.62 28.65
N HIS A 4 13.56 -19.03 27.42
CA HIS A 4 12.67 -18.96 26.27
C HIS A 4 11.50 -19.92 26.50
N ILE A 5 10.27 -19.40 26.52
CA ILE A 5 9.07 -20.23 26.62
C ILE A 5 8.69 -20.67 25.21
N PRO A 6 8.68 -21.97 24.90
CA PRO A 6 8.31 -22.49 23.59
C PRO A 6 6.80 -22.28 23.38
N ILE A 7 6.43 -21.32 22.55
CA ILE A 7 5.04 -20.95 22.26
C ILE A 7 4.71 -21.24 20.80
N CYS A 8 3.50 -21.76 20.56
CA CYS A 8 2.98 -21.97 19.21
C CYS A 8 2.91 -20.63 18.46
N PRO A 9 3.55 -20.48 17.30
CA PRO A 9 3.60 -19.21 16.60
C PRO A 9 2.24 -18.82 15.97
N LYS A 10 1.29 -19.75 15.83
CA LYS A 10 -0.06 -19.48 15.28
C LYS A 10 -1.09 -19.06 16.35
N CYS A 11 -1.05 -19.66 17.53
CA CYS A 11 -2.10 -19.47 18.54
C CYS A 11 -1.61 -19.10 19.94
N GLY A 12 -0.30 -18.98 20.14
CA GLY A 12 0.29 -18.61 21.43
C GLY A 12 0.28 -19.70 22.51
N TYR A 13 -0.19 -20.92 22.20
CA TYR A 13 -0.22 -22.02 23.17
C TYR A 13 1.17 -22.41 23.66
N ASP A 14 1.29 -22.68 24.96
CA ASP A 14 2.53 -23.11 25.62
C ASP A 14 2.84 -24.58 25.32
N GLN A 15 3.98 -24.83 24.67
CA GLN A 15 4.42 -26.16 24.23
C GLN A 15 5.28 -26.88 25.28
N ARG A 16 5.48 -26.33 26.49
CA ARG A 16 6.27 -27.00 27.54
C ARG A 16 5.69 -28.36 27.94
N GLY A 17 4.36 -28.49 27.93
CA GLY A 17 3.70 -29.77 28.21
C GLY A 17 4.06 -30.83 27.17
N GLU A 18 4.05 -30.46 25.90
CA GLU A 18 4.46 -31.35 24.80
C GLU A 18 5.95 -31.71 24.87
N ILE A 19 6.80 -30.75 25.22
CA ILE A 19 8.25 -31.00 25.40
C ILE A 19 8.52 -31.91 26.60
N ALA A 20 7.71 -31.82 27.65
CA ALA A 20 7.86 -32.66 28.84
C ALA A 20 7.56 -34.15 28.57
N THR A 21 6.89 -34.49 27.46
CA THR A 21 6.65 -35.89 27.07
C THR A 21 7.84 -36.52 26.34
N TRP A 22 8.91 -35.76 26.07
CA TRP A 22 10.09 -36.28 25.37
C TRP A 22 10.96 -37.09 26.32
N GLU A 23 10.82 -38.41 26.27
CA GLU A 23 11.55 -39.30 27.18
C GLU A 23 12.99 -39.59 26.72
N SER A 24 13.21 -39.80 25.42
CA SER A 24 14.50 -40.30 24.91
C SER A 24 14.95 -39.72 23.56
N VAL A 25 14.06 -39.10 22.80
CA VAL A 25 14.36 -38.51 21.49
C VAL A 25 13.65 -37.16 21.38
N CYS A 26 14.39 -36.13 20.96
CA CYS A 26 13.81 -34.85 20.57
C CYS A 26 13.29 -34.99 19.13
N PRO A 27 11.97 -35.01 18.88
CA PRO A 27 11.47 -35.00 17.51
C PRO A 27 11.90 -33.71 16.81
N LEU A 28 12.15 -33.78 15.50
CA LEU A 28 12.45 -32.59 14.69
C LEU A 28 11.17 -31.82 14.36
N ASP A 29 10.08 -32.55 14.14
CA ASP A 29 8.76 -32.03 13.82
C ASP A 29 7.81 -32.14 15.01
N GLY A 30 6.91 -31.18 15.14
CA GLY A 30 5.88 -31.13 16.17
C GLY A 30 4.55 -30.69 15.59
N GLN A 31 3.47 -30.99 16.31
CA GLN A 31 2.15 -30.47 16.00
C GLN A 31 1.56 -29.81 17.25
N CYS A 32 1.05 -28.59 17.10
CA CYS A 32 0.38 -27.93 18.21
C CYS A 32 -0.90 -28.69 18.59
N PRO A 33 -1.05 -29.17 19.84
CA PRO A 33 -2.23 -29.93 20.25
C PRO A 33 -3.51 -29.09 20.17
N GLU A 34 -3.39 -27.77 20.30
CA GLU A 34 -4.54 -26.87 20.31
C GLU A 34 -5.01 -26.41 18.93
N CYS A 35 -4.11 -26.24 17.96
CA CYS A 35 -4.46 -25.66 16.66
C CYS A 35 -4.07 -26.52 15.46
N GLY A 36 -3.47 -27.69 15.70
CA GLY A 36 -3.05 -28.64 14.67
C GLY A 36 -1.95 -28.12 13.74
N LEU A 37 -1.31 -26.99 14.04
CA LEU A 37 -0.22 -26.45 13.22
C LEU A 37 1.00 -27.36 13.35
N GLY A 38 1.48 -27.90 12.23
CA GLY A 38 2.79 -28.54 12.14
C GLY A 38 3.91 -27.50 12.08
N PHE A 39 5.00 -27.74 12.80
CA PHE A 39 6.19 -26.88 12.85
C PHE A 39 7.44 -27.72 13.16
N GLU A 40 8.63 -27.27 12.76
CA GLU A 40 9.88 -27.84 13.28
C GLU A 40 10.15 -27.27 14.68
N TRP A 41 10.57 -28.11 15.64
CA TRP A 41 10.88 -27.66 17.00
C TRP A 41 12.02 -26.63 17.04
N GLY A 42 12.93 -26.69 16.07
CA GLY A 42 13.97 -25.66 15.90
C GLY A 42 13.41 -24.25 15.70
N GLU A 43 12.20 -24.12 15.14
CA GLU A 43 11.51 -22.84 14.93
C GLU A 43 10.94 -22.30 16.24
N VAL A 44 10.43 -23.20 17.08
CA VAL A 44 9.85 -22.86 18.37
C VAL A 44 10.94 -22.46 19.35
N PHE A 45 12.10 -23.14 19.32
CA PHE A 45 13.24 -22.80 20.20
C PHE A 45 14.07 -21.63 19.68
N ASN A 46 14.21 -21.49 18.36
CA ASN A 46 14.94 -20.39 17.74
C ASN A 46 14.07 -19.70 16.68
N PRO A 47 13.22 -18.75 17.10
CA PRO A 47 12.35 -18.02 16.20
C PRO A 47 13.11 -17.17 15.16
N ASP A 48 14.39 -16.88 15.39
CA ASP A 48 15.22 -16.12 14.45
C ASP A 48 15.63 -16.97 13.23
N ARG A 49 15.47 -18.31 13.29
CA ARG A 49 15.76 -19.22 12.18
C ARG A 49 14.87 -18.98 10.95
N TYR A 50 13.68 -18.38 11.16
CA TYR A 50 12.76 -17.98 10.09
C TYR A 50 12.89 -16.52 9.65
N GLU A 51 13.99 -15.84 10.00
CA GLU A 51 14.23 -14.52 9.44
C GLU A 51 14.49 -14.61 7.93
N LEU A 52 13.44 -14.37 7.14
CA LEU A 52 13.51 -14.26 5.70
C LEU A 52 14.50 -13.13 5.32
N THR A 53 15.62 -13.49 4.71
CA THR A 53 16.74 -12.57 4.41
C THR A 53 16.39 -11.50 3.39
N TRP A 54 15.36 -11.74 2.57
CA TRP A 54 14.85 -10.82 1.57
C TRP A 54 13.76 -9.88 2.09
N TYR A 55 13.19 -10.17 3.27
CA TYR A 55 11.96 -9.55 3.75
C TYR A 55 12.21 -8.29 4.60
N ILE A 56 11.41 -7.24 4.40
CA ILE A 56 11.59 -5.95 5.09
C ILE A 56 11.32 -6.00 6.59
N GLU A 57 10.42 -6.86 7.08
CA GLU A 57 10.08 -6.88 8.52
C GLU A 57 11.26 -7.36 9.37
N THR A 58 12.11 -8.20 8.78
CA THR A 58 13.28 -8.76 9.46
C THR A 58 14.49 -7.81 9.39
N ALA A 59 14.37 -6.63 8.75
CA ALA A 59 15.47 -5.67 8.66
C ALA A 59 15.76 -5.03 10.02
N ARG A 60 17.03 -5.12 10.48
CA ARG A 60 17.48 -4.57 11.77
C ARG A 60 18.06 -3.16 11.63
N THR A 61 18.46 -2.76 10.42
CA THR A 61 19.05 -1.44 10.12
C THR A 61 18.38 -0.76 8.93
N LYS A 62 18.50 0.58 8.83
CA LYS A 62 17.98 1.35 7.68
C LYS A 62 18.60 0.89 6.35
N ARG A 63 19.92 0.61 6.34
CA ARG A 63 20.62 0.08 5.17
C ARG A 63 20.01 -1.26 4.74
N GLN A 64 19.80 -2.20 5.67
CA GLN A 64 19.15 -3.48 5.36
C GLN A 64 17.74 -3.28 4.81
N MET A 65 16.96 -2.35 5.35
CA MET A 65 15.63 -2.03 4.85
C MET A 65 15.66 -1.61 3.38
N VAL A 66 16.56 -0.68 3.01
CA VAL A 66 16.74 -0.24 1.61
C VAL A 66 17.13 -1.40 0.70
N TRP A 67 18.12 -2.21 1.09
CA TRP A 67 18.57 -3.36 0.29
C TRP A 67 17.49 -4.44 0.13
N ARG A 68 16.63 -4.62 1.14
CA ARG A 68 15.52 -5.58 1.12
C ARG A 68 14.26 -5.06 0.43
N THR A 69 14.17 -3.75 0.14
CA THR A 69 13.04 -3.18 -0.59
C THR A 69 12.86 -3.86 -1.95
N ILE A 70 13.90 -3.95 -2.76
CA ILE A 70 13.81 -4.51 -4.12
C ILE A 70 13.30 -5.97 -4.10
N PRO A 71 13.92 -6.91 -3.37
CA PRO A 71 13.44 -8.28 -3.36
C PRO A 71 12.06 -8.41 -2.68
N THR A 72 11.75 -7.61 -1.65
CA THR A 72 10.39 -7.62 -1.08
C THR A 72 9.33 -7.17 -2.09
N LEU A 73 9.60 -6.11 -2.87
CA LEU A 73 8.70 -5.66 -3.95
C LEU A 73 8.55 -6.74 -5.02
N TRP A 74 9.63 -7.43 -5.37
CA TRP A 74 9.61 -8.54 -6.34
C TRP A 74 8.71 -9.69 -5.88
N TYR A 75 8.83 -10.12 -4.63
CA TYR A 75 7.96 -11.16 -4.08
C TYR A 75 6.51 -10.69 -3.98
N LEU A 76 6.27 -9.44 -3.57
CA LEU A 76 4.92 -8.87 -3.50
C LEU A 76 4.25 -8.77 -4.88
N PHE A 77 5.03 -8.57 -5.95
CA PHE A 77 4.49 -8.52 -7.32
C PHE A 77 3.70 -9.79 -7.68
N VAL A 78 4.08 -10.95 -7.12
CA VAL A 78 3.38 -12.22 -7.27
C VAL A 78 2.86 -12.66 -5.89
N PRO A 79 1.62 -12.29 -5.49
CA PRO A 79 1.13 -12.54 -4.14
C PRO A 79 1.17 -14.01 -3.71
N SER A 80 0.95 -14.94 -4.64
CA SER A 80 1.07 -16.38 -4.35
C SER A 80 2.48 -16.79 -3.93
N TRP A 81 3.53 -16.15 -4.44
CA TRP A 81 4.92 -16.42 -4.03
C TRP A 81 5.21 -15.80 -2.67
N TYR A 82 4.78 -14.56 -2.48
CA TYR A 82 4.91 -13.87 -1.19
C TYR A 82 4.29 -14.68 -0.04
N TRP A 83 3.03 -15.12 -0.20
CA TRP A 83 2.31 -15.83 0.86
C TRP A 83 2.74 -17.29 1.06
N ARG A 84 3.52 -17.90 0.14
CA ARG A 84 4.15 -19.20 0.38
C ARG A 84 5.24 -19.11 1.44
N GLU A 85 5.99 -18.02 1.41
CA GLU A 85 7.13 -17.77 2.30
C GLU A 85 6.72 -17.05 3.58
N VAL A 86 5.90 -15.99 3.47
CA VAL A 86 5.40 -15.23 4.61
C VAL A 86 4.13 -15.86 5.14
N ASN A 87 4.30 -16.88 5.98
CA ASN A 87 3.21 -17.60 6.61
C ASN A 87 2.78 -16.95 7.95
N VAL A 88 1.77 -17.53 8.62
CA VAL A 88 1.29 -17.10 9.94
C VAL A 88 2.35 -17.18 11.05
N GLN A 89 3.43 -17.94 10.86
CA GLN A 89 4.50 -18.05 11.84
C GLN A 89 5.49 -16.88 11.76
N THR A 90 5.50 -16.15 10.63
CA THR A 90 6.40 -15.01 10.44
C THR A 90 6.00 -13.88 11.39
N ARG A 91 6.90 -13.50 12.31
CA ARG A 91 6.67 -12.46 13.33
C ARG A 91 6.28 -11.12 12.73
N PHE A 92 5.18 -10.54 13.22
CA PHE A 92 4.68 -9.24 12.78
C PHE A 92 5.39 -8.08 13.47
N ARG A 93 6.07 -7.24 12.69
CA ARG A 93 6.74 -6.01 13.14
C ARG A 93 6.08 -4.79 12.50
N PHE A 94 4.95 -4.36 13.06
CA PHE A 94 4.15 -3.21 12.60
C PHE A 94 4.99 -2.00 12.16
N TRP A 95 5.85 -1.50 13.05
CA TRP A 95 6.68 -0.32 12.79
C TRP A 95 7.75 -0.53 11.71
N ALA A 96 8.14 -1.76 11.40
CA ALA A 96 9.03 -2.03 10.27
C ALA A 96 8.29 -1.79 8.95
N ILE A 97 7.05 -2.29 8.82
CA ILE A 97 6.23 -2.07 7.63
C ILE A 97 5.89 -0.58 7.48
N VAL A 98 5.45 0.09 8.54
CA VAL A 98 5.08 1.52 8.46
C VAL A 98 6.26 2.37 8.00
N ARG A 99 7.45 2.20 8.59
CA ARG A 99 8.66 2.93 8.17
C ARG A 99 9.05 2.61 6.73
N TRP A 100 8.92 1.35 6.33
CA TRP A 100 9.19 0.93 4.95
C TRP A 100 8.19 1.52 3.95
N LEU A 101 6.89 1.54 4.28
CA LEU A 101 5.86 2.20 3.47
C LEU A 101 6.16 3.69 3.34
N CYS A 102 6.50 4.39 4.44
CA CYS A 102 6.91 5.80 4.37
C CYS A 102 8.13 6.00 3.44
N LEU A 103 9.14 5.12 3.52
CA LEU A 103 10.31 5.17 2.65
C LEU A 103 9.89 5.01 1.17
N VAL A 104 9.10 3.98 0.86
CA VAL A 104 8.63 3.72 -0.51
C VAL A 104 7.76 4.87 -1.02
N THR A 105 6.86 5.42 -0.19
CA THR A 105 6.06 6.61 -0.52
C THR A 105 6.96 7.78 -0.86
N ILE A 106 7.92 8.14 -0.01
CA ILE A 106 8.84 9.26 -0.27
C ILE A 106 9.60 9.05 -1.59
N CYS A 107 10.10 7.84 -1.83
CA CYS A 107 10.82 7.51 -3.06
C CYS A 107 9.93 7.63 -4.31
N LEU A 108 8.77 6.99 -4.31
CA LEU A 108 7.83 7.04 -5.44
C LEU A 108 7.34 8.47 -5.69
N HIS A 109 7.02 9.19 -4.61
CA HIS A 109 6.57 10.57 -4.65
C HIS A 109 7.64 11.51 -5.20
N ALA A 110 8.90 11.33 -4.83
CA ALA A 110 10.01 12.11 -5.37
C ALA A 110 10.22 11.83 -6.86
N LEU A 111 10.09 10.57 -7.30
CA LEU A 111 10.23 10.19 -8.70
C LEU A 111 9.10 10.76 -9.58
N SER A 112 7.85 10.63 -9.13
CA SER A 112 6.69 11.19 -9.85
C SER A 112 6.70 12.72 -9.86
N SER A 113 7.21 13.36 -8.80
CA SER A 113 7.41 14.82 -8.73
C SER A 113 8.26 15.35 -9.89
N ILE A 114 9.25 14.60 -10.37
CA ILE A 114 10.08 15.01 -11.51
C ILE A 114 9.21 15.18 -12.76
N LEU A 115 8.30 14.23 -13.02
CA LEU A 115 7.43 14.25 -14.19
C LEU A 115 6.36 15.35 -14.07
N VAL A 116 5.84 15.58 -12.86
CA VAL A 116 4.95 16.71 -12.58
C VAL A 116 5.65 18.05 -12.77
N ALA A 117 6.90 18.20 -12.32
CA ALA A 117 7.68 19.40 -12.52
C ALA A 117 7.91 19.69 -14.00
N MET A 118 8.23 18.67 -14.79
CA MET A 118 8.36 18.79 -16.23
C MET A 118 7.06 19.26 -16.88
N GLY A 119 5.93 18.64 -16.51
CA GLY A 119 4.61 19.03 -17.00
C GLY A 119 4.24 20.47 -16.67
N ASN A 120 4.34 20.86 -15.39
CA ASN A 120 4.05 22.22 -14.93
C ASN A 120 4.92 23.27 -15.63
N TRP A 121 6.22 22.96 -15.81
CA TRP A 121 7.13 23.87 -16.48
C TRP A 121 6.74 24.08 -17.94
N THR A 122 6.40 23.02 -18.68
CA THR A 122 5.99 23.14 -20.09
C THR A 122 4.66 23.89 -20.22
N GLU A 123 3.64 23.51 -19.45
CA GLU A 123 2.28 24.06 -19.55
C GLU A 123 2.20 25.53 -19.10
N TYR A 124 2.79 25.85 -17.93
CA TYR A 124 2.65 27.18 -17.33
C TYR A 124 3.92 28.01 -17.48
N GLY A 125 5.08 27.42 -17.17
CA GLY A 125 6.34 28.13 -17.08
C GLY A 125 6.82 28.66 -18.43
N GLN A 126 6.90 27.78 -19.42
CA GLN A 126 7.38 28.09 -20.76
C GLN A 126 6.40 29.01 -21.51
N TRP A 127 5.09 28.73 -21.43
CA TRP A 127 4.08 29.57 -22.09
C TRP A 127 4.04 30.99 -21.52
N LYS A 128 4.11 31.14 -20.20
CA LYS A 128 3.98 32.45 -19.55
C LYS A 128 5.27 33.27 -19.49
N TYR A 129 6.41 32.61 -19.31
CA TYR A 129 7.69 33.27 -19.04
C TYR A 129 8.76 33.01 -20.09
N GLY A 130 8.51 32.15 -21.07
CA GLY A 130 9.42 31.81 -22.16
C GLY A 130 10.59 30.89 -21.76
N SER A 131 11.34 31.25 -20.71
CA SER A 131 12.48 30.45 -20.22
C SER A 131 12.63 30.49 -18.70
N PHE A 132 13.33 29.49 -18.15
CA PHE A 132 13.59 29.41 -16.70
C PHE A 132 14.42 30.59 -16.20
N ASN A 133 15.36 31.09 -17.02
CA ASN A 133 16.14 32.28 -16.70
C ASN A 133 15.26 33.53 -16.59
N LEU A 134 14.30 33.70 -17.49
CA LEU A 134 13.35 34.82 -17.45
C LEU A 134 12.43 34.71 -16.24
N PHE A 135 11.92 33.51 -15.96
CA PHE A 135 11.13 33.23 -14.75
C PHE A 135 11.92 33.57 -13.48
N TYR A 136 13.15 33.08 -13.34
CA TYR A 136 14.01 33.37 -12.19
C TYR A 136 14.33 34.86 -12.09
N SER A 137 14.61 35.54 -13.21
CA SER A 137 14.86 36.98 -13.20
C SER A 137 13.64 37.80 -12.74
N SER A 138 12.43 37.30 -12.98
CA SER A 138 11.17 37.97 -12.63
C SER A 138 10.74 37.71 -11.19
N TYR A 139 10.92 36.49 -10.68
CA TYR A 139 10.37 36.07 -9.38
C TYR A 139 11.43 35.60 -8.37
N GLY A 140 12.69 35.49 -8.78
CA GLY A 140 13.80 35.03 -7.96
C GLY A 140 13.57 33.65 -7.34
N ILE A 141 14.18 33.45 -6.17
CA ILE A 141 14.07 32.20 -5.41
C ILE A 141 12.63 31.91 -4.95
N ARG A 142 11.79 32.94 -4.80
CA ARG A 142 10.39 32.77 -4.41
C ARG A 142 9.59 32.06 -5.50
N GLY A 143 9.81 32.42 -6.77
CA GLY A 143 9.22 31.70 -7.91
C GLY A 143 9.67 30.24 -7.97
N VAL A 144 10.95 29.96 -7.71
CA VAL A 144 11.45 28.57 -7.67
C VAL A 144 10.81 27.78 -6.53
N GLY A 145 10.70 28.37 -5.34
CA GLY A 145 10.03 27.74 -4.19
C GLY A 145 8.55 27.45 -4.45
N TRP A 146 7.88 28.32 -5.20
CA TRP A 146 6.50 28.13 -5.65
C TRP A 146 6.34 26.87 -6.51
N GLU A 147 7.17 26.73 -7.55
CA GLU A 147 7.15 25.56 -8.44
C GLU A 147 7.43 24.27 -7.66
N ILE A 148 8.46 24.27 -6.80
CA ILE A 148 8.78 23.11 -5.97
C ILE A 148 7.60 22.74 -5.07
N PHE A 149 6.96 23.72 -4.44
CA PHE A 149 5.79 23.46 -3.60
C PHE A 149 4.65 22.83 -4.39
N ASN A 150 4.27 23.41 -5.53
CA ASN A 150 3.18 22.87 -6.35
C ASN A 150 3.47 21.48 -6.89
N VAL A 151 4.72 21.22 -7.27
CA VAL A 151 5.14 19.90 -7.69
C VAL A 151 4.98 18.89 -6.57
N VAL A 152 5.49 19.17 -5.37
CA VAL A 152 5.46 18.24 -4.22
C VAL A 152 4.06 18.10 -3.64
N ALA A 153 3.31 19.19 -3.54
CA ALA A 153 2.02 19.20 -2.86
C ALA A 153 0.85 18.74 -3.75
N ALA A 154 1.05 18.70 -5.08
CA ALA A 154 0.07 18.15 -6.01
C ALA A 154 -0.19 16.66 -5.75
N PRO A 155 -1.45 16.19 -5.86
CA PRO A 155 -2.64 16.93 -6.26
C PRO A 155 -3.47 17.45 -5.06
N PHE A 156 -2.91 17.51 -3.84
CA PHE A 156 -3.68 17.86 -2.64
C PHE A 156 -3.75 19.35 -2.40
N PHE A 157 -2.62 20.04 -2.60
CA PHE A 157 -2.51 21.47 -2.38
C PHE A 157 -1.93 22.15 -3.60
N GLU A 158 -2.34 23.40 -3.76
CA GLU A 158 -1.80 24.31 -4.75
C GLU A 158 -1.52 25.64 -4.06
N ALA A 159 -0.30 26.15 -4.25
CA ALA A 159 0.02 27.53 -3.96
C ALA A 159 -0.34 28.37 -5.18
N SER A 160 -1.04 29.47 -4.95
CA SER A 160 -1.21 30.53 -5.96
C SER A 160 -0.32 31.72 -5.62
N PHE A 161 0.20 32.36 -6.66
CA PHE A 161 1.08 33.52 -6.53
C PHE A 161 0.29 34.80 -6.81
N SER A 162 0.13 35.66 -5.80
CA SER A 162 -0.51 36.96 -6.00
C SER A 162 0.46 37.96 -6.63
N SER A 163 -0.06 38.91 -7.41
CA SER A 163 0.73 40.01 -7.98
C SER A 163 1.41 40.87 -6.91
N ALA A 164 0.89 40.88 -5.67
CA ALA A 164 1.49 41.52 -4.51
C ALA A 164 2.65 40.72 -3.88
N GLY A 165 3.03 39.57 -4.46
CA GLY A 165 4.15 38.74 -4.00
C GLY A 165 3.84 37.88 -2.77
N GLY A 166 2.56 37.67 -2.46
CA GLY A 166 2.09 36.78 -1.41
C GLY A 166 1.77 35.38 -1.93
N PHE A 167 1.94 34.38 -1.08
CA PHE A 167 1.52 33.00 -1.32
C PHE A 167 0.19 32.74 -0.62
N THR A 168 -0.79 32.23 -1.36
CA THR A 168 -1.95 31.59 -0.74
C THR A 168 -1.89 30.11 -1.07
N VAL A 169 -1.92 29.27 -0.04
CA VAL A 169 -2.02 27.82 -0.19
C VAL A 169 -3.48 27.45 -0.05
N GLY A 170 -4.07 26.94 -1.12
CA GLY A 170 -5.40 26.35 -1.10
C GLY A 170 -5.31 24.83 -1.13
N PHE A 171 -6.37 24.17 -0.66
CA PHE A 171 -6.66 22.84 -1.19
C PHE A 171 -6.92 23.01 -2.69
N MET A 172 -6.29 22.16 -3.51
CA MET A 172 -6.28 22.27 -4.97
C MET A 172 -7.71 22.13 -5.52
N ASP A 173 -8.45 23.26 -5.58
CA ASP A 173 -9.75 23.38 -6.22
C ASP A 173 -10.37 24.82 -6.17
N SER A 174 -9.62 25.91 -6.36
CA SER A 174 -10.25 27.24 -6.43
C SER A 174 -10.94 27.52 -7.78
N HIS A 175 -10.73 26.68 -8.80
CA HIS A 175 -11.26 26.90 -10.15
C HIS A 175 -12.14 25.77 -10.70
N TYR A 176 -12.22 24.60 -10.04
CA TYR A 176 -12.93 23.45 -10.61
C TYR A 176 -13.92 22.71 -9.69
N HIS A 177 -14.30 23.20 -8.50
CA HIS A 177 -15.32 22.61 -7.59
C HIS A 177 -15.35 21.07 -7.41
N GLU A 178 -14.35 20.32 -7.88
CA GLU A 178 -14.25 18.88 -7.75
C GLU A 178 -13.27 18.52 -6.63
N PRO A 179 -13.65 17.66 -5.66
CA PRO A 179 -12.73 17.16 -4.66
C PRO A 179 -11.47 16.65 -5.36
N SER A 180 -10.31 17.12 -4.86
CA SER A 180 -9.01 16.89 -5.49
C SER A 180 -8.93 15.46 -6.00
N ARG A 181 -8.58 15.29 -7.27
CA ARG A 181 -8.55 13.97 -7.94
C ARG A 181 -7.85 12.90 -7.09
N GLY A 182 -6.84 13.30 -6.30
CA GLY A 182 -6.16 12.44 -5.34
C GLY A 182 -7.05 11.83 -4.25
N VAL A 183 -7.98 12.60 -3.66
CA VAL A 183 -8.88 12.10 -2.60
C VAL A 183 -9.83 11.04 -3.15
N ARG A 184 -10.38 11.23 -4.35
CA ARG A 184 -11.29 10.25 -4.98
C ARG A 184 -10.57 8.93 -5.28
N VAL A 185 -9.37 9.03 -5.85
CA VAL A 185 -8.53 7.86 -6.19
C VAL A 185 -8.15 7.10 -4.93
N LEU A 186 -7.57 7.79 -3.95
CA LEU A 186 -7.18 7.17 -2.67
C LEU A 186 -8.38 6.61 -1.92
N GLY A 187 -9.51 7.32 -1.88
CA GLY A 187 -10.73 6.86 -1.24
C GLY A 187 -11.24 5.55 -1.84
N GLY A 188 -11.30 5.48 -3.17
CA GLY A 188 -11.69 4.28 -3.93
C GLY A 188 -10.89 3.04 -3.54
N TYR A 189 -9.57 3.17 -3.65
CA TYR A 189 -8.64 2.10 -3.33
C TYR A 189 -8.62 1.73 -1.85
N PHE A 190 -8.64 2.73 -0.96
CA PHE A 190 -8.66 2.51 0.48
C PHE A 190 -9.94 1.78 0.90
N GLY A 191 -11.10 2.21 0.41
CA GLY A 191 -12.38 1.53 0.66
C GLY A 191 -12.35 0.07 0.21
N TYR A 192 -11.73 -0.20 -0.95
CA TYR A 192 -11.58 -1.54 -1.52
C TYR A 192 -10.73 -2.48 -0.65
N ILE A 193 -9.60 -2.01 -0.11
CA ILE A 193 -8.76 -2.83 0.79
C ILE A 193 -9.33 -2.88 2.21
N ALA A 194 -9.99 -1.83 2.66
CA ALA A 194 -10.58 -1.73 4.00
C ALA A 194 -11.77 -2.68 4.12
N SER A 195 -12.59 -2.84 3.09
CA SER A 195 -13.70 -3.79 3.09
C SER A 195 -13.21 -5.24 3.29
N TRP A 196 -12.09 -5.62 2.68
CA TRP A 196 -11.46 -6.92 2.92
C TRP A 196 -11.07 -7.12 4.38
N ALA A 197 -10.38 -6.13 4.96
CA ALA A 197 -10.00 -6.17 6.38
C ALA A 197 -11.22 -6.21 7.30
N VAL A 198 -12.25 -5.40 7.03
CA VAL A 198 -13.50 -5.34 7.81
C VAL A 198 -14.23 -6.68 7.75
N VAL A 199 -14.41 -7.29 6.58
CA VAL A 199 -15.01 -8.62 6.44
C VAL A 199 -14.25 -9.64 7.29
N LEU A 200 -12.93 -9.70 7.16
CA LEU A 200 -12.12 -10.65 7.91
C LEU A 200 -12.17 -10.42 9.44
N LEU A 201 -12.29 -9.16 9.88
CA LEU A 201 -12.40 -8.82 11.29
C LEU A 201 -13.80 -9.10 11.88
N LEU A 202 -14.86 -8.89 11.10
CA LEU A 202 -16.26 -9.02 11.54
C LEU A 202 -16.78 -10.46 11.55
N VAL A 203 -16.21 -11.38 10.77
CA VAL A 203 -16.63 -12.79 10.78
C VAL A 203 -16.01 -13.51 12.00
N ILE A 204 -16.46 -13.12 13.21
CA ILE A 204 -15.91 -13.53 14.51
C ILE A 204 -15.84 -15.05 14.66
N ARG A 205 -16.93 -15.76 14.30
CA ARG A 205 -17.00 -17.22 14.40
C ARG A 205 -15.83 -17.88 13.67
N PHE A 206 -15.56 -17.41 12.48
CA PHE A 206 -14.51 -17.93 11.64
C PHE A 206 -13.11 -17.66 12.19
N ARG A 207 -12.90 -16.45 12.71
CA ARG A 207 -11.62 -16.08 13.31
C ARG A 207 -11.26 -16.96 14.50
N LYS A 208 -12.25 -17.34 15.31
CA LYS A 208 -12.06 -18.24 16.45
C LYS A 208 -11.67 -19.65 15.98
N GLU A 209 -12.36 -20.18 14.97
CA GLU A 209 -12.09 -21.52 14.42
C GLU A 209 -10.69 -21.60 13.76
N VAL A 210 -10.28 -20.55 13.04
CA VAL A 210 -8.98 -20.52 12.34
C VAL A 210 -7.83 -20.03 13.21
N LYS A 211 -8.13 -19.42 14.36
CA LYS A 211 -7.19 -18.70 15.24
C LYS A 211 -6.44 -17.59 14.47
N LEU A 212 -7.18 -16.83 13.66
CA LEU A 212 -6.61 -15.72 12.88
C LEU A 212 -6.51 -14.44 13.74
N GLU A 213 -5.29 -14.08 14.12
CA GLU A 213 -5.00 -12.86 14.88
C GLU A 213 -5.23 -11.56 14.08
N ASN A 214 -5.48 -10.45 14.80
CA ASN A 214 -5.60 -9.10 14.21
C ASN A 214 -4.32 -8.67 13.47
N SER A 215 -3.16 -9.10 13.97
CA SER A 215 -1.83 -8.81 13.42
C SER A 215 -1.69 -9.28 11.97
N HIS A 216 -2.22 -10.46 11.64
CA HIS A 216 -2.18 -11.02 10.29
C HIS A 216 -3.01 -10.20 9.30
N VAL A 217 -4.23 -9.81 9.71
CA VAL A 217 -5.11 -8.98 8.88
C VAL A 217 -4.51 -7.59 8.70
N LEU A 218 -3.98 -7.00 9.78
CA LEU A 218 -3.31 -5.71 9.74
C LEU A 218 -2.07 -5.73 8.84
N ARG A 219 -1.25 -6.79 8.87
CA ARG A 219 -0.13 -6.97 7.94
C ARG A 219 -0.60 -6.95 6.49
N ALA A 220 -1.59 -7.77 6.14
CA ALA A 220 -2.12 -7.85 4.78
C ALA A 220 -2.69 -6.50 4.31
N PHE A 221 -3.40 -5.81 5.20
CA PHE A 221 -3.91 -4.47 4.95
C PHE A 221 -2.80 -3.46 4.67
N LEU A 222 -1.78 -3.39 5.54
CA LEU A 222 -0.66 -2.46 5.38
C LEU A 222 0.13 -2.72 4.09
N LEU A 223 0.36 -3.99 3.74
CA LEU A 223 1.05 -4.32 2.48
C LEU A 223 0.20 -4.00 1.26
N SER A 224 -1.14 -4.12 1.36
CA SER A 224 -2.06 -3.72 0.29
C SER A 224 -2.06 -2.20 0.06
N LEU A 225 -1.69 -1.38 1.06
CA LEU A 225 -1.51 0.07 0.88
C LEU A 225 -0.42 0.39 -0.15
N LEU A 226 0.55 -0.51 -0.38
CA LEU A 226 1.54 -0.32 -1.44
C LEU A 226 0.89 -0.19 -2.82
N ALA A 227 -0.14 -1.00 -3.11
CA ALA A 227 -0.85 -0.93 -4.37
C ALA A 227 -1.64 0.38 -4.52
N VAL A 228 -2.21 0.88 -3.41
CA VAL A 228 -2.88 2.20 -3.35
C VAL A 228 -1.90 3.33 -3.64
N LEU A 229 -0.72 3.28 -3.01
CA LEU A 229 0.36 4.25 -3.23
C LEU A 229 0.87 4.20 -4.67
N ALA A 230 1.06 3.01 -5.23
CA ALA A 230 1.47 2.84 -6.61
C ALA A 230 0.44 3.39 -7.59
N ALA A 231 -0.86 3.15 -7.37
CA ALA A 231 -1.94 3.71 -8.18
C ALA A 231 -1.91 5.25 -8.16
N PHE A 232 -1.83 5.82 -6.96
CA PHE A 232 -1.79 7.26 -6.75
C PHE A 232 -0.60 7.92 -7.44
N GLU A 233 0.62 7.42 -7.20
CA GLU A 233 1.83 8.00 -7.79
C GLU A 233 1.92 7.77 -9.30
N THR A 234 1.36 6.66 -9.80
CA THR A 234 1.26 6.42 -11.24
C THR A 234 0.35 7.46 -11.88
N GLN A 235 -0.85 7.68 -11.35
CA GLN A 235 -1.78 8.67 -11.89
C GLN A 235 -1.19 10.09 -11.84
N ARG A 236 -0.48 10.43 -10.77
CA ARG A 236 0.22 11.70 -10.64
C ARG A 236 1.32 11.85 -11.70
N ALA A 237 2.13 10.82 -11.91
CA ALA A 237 3.16 10.79 -12.95
C ALA A 237 2.56 10.96 -14.36
N PHE A 238 1.45 10.26 -14.66
CA PHE A 238 0.74 10.40 -15.95
C PHE A 238 0.15 11.79 -16.15
N THR A 239 -0.29 12.45 -15.08
CA THR A 239 -0.78 13.85 -15.15
C THR A 239 0.35 14.78 -15.57
N GLY A 240 1.52 14.66 -14.93
CA GLY A 240 2.71 15.43 -15.31
C GLY A 240 3.18 15.17 -16.75
N LEU A 241 3.19 13.90 -17.16
CA LEU A 241 3.52 13.52 -18.53
C LEU A 241 2.53 14.10 -19.54
N ASN A 242 1.23 14.05 -19.26
CA ASN A 242 0.22 14.63 -20.15
C ASN A 242 0.40 16.14 -20.32
N ALA A 243 0.64 16.86 -19.22
CA ALA A 243 0.93 18.30 -19.25
C ALA A 243 2.21 18.60 -20.06
N TYR A 244 3.23 17.75 -19.96
CA TYR A 244 4.48 17.91 -20.71
C TYR A 244 4.30 17.79 -22.24
N TRP A 245 3.33 16.99 -22.71
CA TRP A 245 3.00 16.85 -24.14
C TRP A 245 1.86 17.79 -24.58
N ASP A 246 1.70 18.94 -23.92
CA ASP A 246 0.72 19.99 -24.24
C ASP A 246 -0.73 19.49 -24.32
N GLY A 247 -1.06 18.40 -23.63
CA GLY A 247 -2.38 17.77 -23.73
C GLY A 247 -2.74 17.21 -25.12
N TYR A 248 -1.82 17.24 -26.09
CA TYR A 248 -1.95 16.56 -27.39
C TYR A 248 -1.70 15.05 -27.28
N GLY A 249 -1.43 14.55 -26.08
CA GLY A 249 -1.48 13.12 -25.81
C GLY A 249 -2.83 12.58 -26.27
N ASP A 250 -2.79 11.65 -27.23
CA ASP A 250 -3.96 10.89 -27.66
C ASP A 250 -4.73 10.42 -26.42
N ILE A 251 -6.07 10.45 -26.45
CA ILE A 251 -6.96 10.08 -25.32
C ILE A 251 -6.56 8.75 -24.67
N ILE A 252 -5.92 7.89 -25.45
CA ILE A 252 -5.30 6.62 -25.07
C ILE A 252 -4.28 6.79 -23.93
N TRP A 253 -3.38 7.78 -23.98
CA TRP A 253 -2.31 7.97 -22.99
C TRP A 253 -2.81 8.60 -21.69
N VAL A 254 -3.83 9.45 -21.78
CA VAL A 254 -4.37 10.20 -20.63
C VAL A 254 -5.38 9.37 -19.85
N VAL A 255 -6.20 8.59 -20.56
CA VAL A 255 -7.32 7.85 -19.97
C VAL A 255 -7.09 6.34 -20.06
N GLY A 256 -6.74 5.86 -21.26
CA GLY A 256 -6.62 4.42 -21.52
C GLY A 256 -5.56 3.74 -20.67
N VAL A 257 -4.32 4.22 -20.68
CA VAL A 257 -3.21 3.60 -19.95
C VAL A 257 -3.44 3.64 -18.43
N PRO A 258 -3.78 4.79 -17.80
CA PRO A 258 -4.12 4.79 -16.37
C PRO A 258 -5.29 3.87 -16.05
N MET A 259 -6.34 3.82 -16.88
CA MET A 259 -7.47 2.91 -16.66
C MET A 259 -7.04 1.44 -16.64
N ILE A 260 -6.21 1.01 -17.59
CA ILE A 260 -5.66 -0.36 -17.61
C ILE A 260 -4.86 -0.63 -16.34
N ILE A 261 -3.98 0.29 -15.93
CA ILE A 261 -3.18 0.13 -14.71
C ILE A 261 -4.09 0.01 -13.47
N ASN A 262 -5.12 0.85 -13.37
CA ASN A 262 -6.09 0.79 -12.27
C ASN A 262 -6.80 -0.58 -12.23
N ILE A 263 -7.24 -1.11 -13.38
CA ILE A 263 -7.84 -2.45 -13.47
C ILE A 263 -6.86 -3.53 -13.00
N LEU A 264 -5.61 -3.48 -13.45
CA LEU A 264 -4.57 -4.42 -13.03
C LEU A 264 -4.30 -4.35 -11.52
N ILE A 265 -4.33 -3.15 -10.93
CA ILE A 265 -4.19 -2.96 -9.48
C ILE A 265 -5.37 -3.57 -8.72
N PHE A 266 -6.61 -3.39 -9.18
CA PHE A 266 -7.76 -4.05 -8.57
C PHE A 266 -7.66 -5.58 -8.61
N ILE A 267 -7.29 -6.13 -9.77
CA ILE A 267 -7.04 -7.58 -9.94
C ILE A 267 -5.94 -8.05 -8.98
N TRP A 268 -4.85 -7.29 -8.88
CA TRP A 268 -3.74 -7.61 -7.98
C TRP A 268 -4.18 -7.59 -6.52
N ILE A 269 -4.97 -6.61 -6.08
CA ILE A 269 -5.48 -6.56 -4.70
C ILE A 269 -6.35 -7.78 -4.41
N GLN A 270 -7.24 -8.16 -5.33
CA GLN A 270 -8.06 -9.37 -5.17
C GLN A 270 -7.20 -10.61 -5.03
N TRP A 271 -6.26 -10.79 -5.97
CA TRP A 271 -5.33 -11.90 -5.92
C TRP A 271 -4.51 -11.91 -4.62
N PHE A 272 -4.09 -10.75 -4.12
CA PHE A 272 -3.33 -10.62 -2.89
C PHE A 272 -4.09 -11.14 -1.66
N TRP A 273 -5.35 -10.72 -1.48
CA TRP A 273 -6.17 -11.19 -0.35
C TRP A 273 -6.58 -12.66 -0.50
N ILE A 274 -6.89 -13.12 -1.71
CA ILE A 274 -7.19 -14.54 -1.97
C ILE A 274 -5.98 -15.41 -1.64
N ALA A 275 -4.78 -15.00 -2.08
CA ALA A 275 -3.54 -15.69 -1.76
C ALA A 275 -3.25 -15.68 -0.25
N ALA A 276 -3.52 -14.57 0.45
CA ALA A 276 -3.39 -14.50 1.90
C ALA A 276 -4.25 -15.56 2.59
N ILE A 277 -5.52 -15.69 2.20
CA ILE A 277 -6.47 -16.66 2.77
C ILE A 277 -6.06 -18.11 2.47
N HIS A 278 -5.82 -18.43 1.20
CA HIS A 278 -5.66 -19.81 0.77
C HIS A 278 -4.24 -20.35 0.96
N ILE A 279 -3.22 -19.50 0.76
CA ILE A 279 -1.82 -19.90 0.78
C ILE A 279 -1.18 -19.52 2.11
N GLY A 280 -1.28 -18.24 2.50
CA GLY A 280 -0.60 -17.72 3.69
C GLY A 280 -1.20 -18.24 4.99
N TRP A 281 -2.53 -18.17 5.11
CA TRP A 281 -3.28 -18.55 6.31
C TRP A 281 -3.86 -19.96 6.25
N ARG A 282 -3.84 -20.59 5.06
CA ARG A 282 -4.26 -21.98 4.80
C ARG A 282 -5.65 -22.30 5.33
N ILE A 283 -6.58 -21.39 5.10
CA ILE A 283 -7.93 -21.43 5.63
C ILE A 283 -8.79 -22.45 4.87
N ARG A 284 -9.48 -23.37 5.58
CA ARG A 284 -10.33 -24.41 5.00
C ARG A 284 -11.68 -24.53 5.72
N PRO A 285 -12.84 -24.42 5.03
CA PRO A 285 -13.00 -23.94 3.64
C PRO A 285 -12.81 -22.41 3.56
N GLY A 286 -11.89 -21.93 2.70
CA GLY A 286 -11.64 -20.49 2.51
C GLY A 286 -12.57 -19.79 1.51
N TRP A 287 -13.23 -20.56 0.63
CA TRP A 287 -14.01 -19.99 -0.49
C TRP A 287 -15.18 -19.07 -0.08
N PRO A 288 -15.95 -19.31 1.01
CA PRO A 288 -17.08 -18.43 1.34
C PRO A 288 -16.61 -17.02 1.71
N ILE A 289 -15.47 -16.93 2.38
CA ILE A 289 -14.89 -15.64 2.80
C ILE A 289 -14.25 -14.93 1.63
N THR A 290 -13.61 -15.69 0.74
CA THR A 290 -13.12 -15.13 -0.52
C THR A 290 -14.25 -14.48 -1.31
N ILE A 291 -15.40 -15.14 -1.46
CA ILE A 291 -16.58 -14.57 -2.14
C ILE A 291 -17.09 -13.34 -1.39
N LEU A 292 -17.25 -13.42 -0.06
CA LEU A 292 -17.75 -12.30 0.74
C LEU A 292 -16.83 -11.08 0.66
N GLY A 293 -15.51 -11.28 0.72
CA GLY A 293 -14.51 -10.22 0.60
C GLY A 293 -14.52 -9.57 -0.78
N MET A 294 -14.60 -10.38 -1.85
CA MET A 294 -14.77 -9.87 -3.22
C MET A 294 -16.03 -9.01 -3.33
N LEU A 295 -17.19 -9.52 -2.92
CA LEU A 295 -18.46 -8.77 -2.98
C LEU A 295 -18.40 -7.46 -2.19
N ALA A 296 -17.90 -7.51 -0.96
CA ALA A 296 -17.78 -6.31 -0.12
C ALA A 296 -16.88 -5.24 -0.76
N SER A 297 -15.77 -5.65 -1.37
CA SER A 297 -14.86 -4.73 -2.06
C SER A 297 -15.47 -4.12 -3.33
N PHE A 298 -16.21 -4.90 -4.12
CA PHE A 298 -16.93 -4.36 -5.29
C PHE A 298 -18.03 -3.37 -4.87
N VAL A 299 -18.76 -3.66 -3.80
CA VAL A 299 -19.76 -2.73 -3.23
C VAL A 299 -19.08 -1.44 -2.76
N ALA A 300 -17.93 -1.51 -2.08
CA ALA A 300 -17.20 -0.33 -1.64
C ALA A 300 -16.80 0.59 -2.80
N VAL A 301 -16.28 0.01 -3.89
CA VAL A 301 -15.94 0.77 -5.12
C VAL A 301 -17.19 1.32 -5.80
N ALA A 302 -18.28 0.55 -5.89
CA ALA A 302 -19.53 1.00 -6.50
C ALA A 302 -20.13 2.20 -5.75
N VAL A 303 -20.13 2.17 -4.41
CA VAL A 303 -20.61 3.28 -3.58
C VAL A 303 -19.78 4.54 -3.80
N LEU A 304 -18.45 4.41 -3.88
CA LEU A 304 -17.56 5.55 -4.13
C LEU A 304 -17.70 6.11 -5.54
N PHE A 305 -17.94 5.24 -6.53
CA PHE A 305 -18.24 5.65 -7.90
C PHE A 305 -19.57 6.41 -8.00
N VAL A 306 -20.64 5.87 -7.41
CA VAL A 306 -21.97 6.51 -7.40
C VAL A 306 -21.92 7.85 -6.66
N SER A 307 -21.29 7.91 -5.48
CA SER A 307 -21.15 9.17 -4.74
C SER A 307 -20.35 10.22 -5.51
N THR A 308 -19.35 9.81 -6.29
CA THR A 308 -18.60 10.71 -7.18
C THR A 308 -19.49 11.25 -8.30
N ILE A 309 -20.29 10.39 -8.94
CA ILE A 309 -21.24 10.81 -9.98
C ILE A 309 -22.28 11.79 -9.43
N VAL A 310 -22.90 11.46 -8.29
CA VAL A 310 -23.89 12.33 -7.64
C VAL A 310 -23.29 13.69 -7.29
N PHE A 311 -22.07 13.70 -6.75
CA PHE A 311 -21.37 14.95 -6.45
C PHE A 311 -21.16 15.80 -7.71
N MET A 312 -20.70 15.21 -8.81
CA MET A 312 -20.52 15.92 -10.09
C MET A 312 -21.82 16.54 -10.63
N PHE A 313 -22.96 15.85 -10.47
CA PHE A 313 -24.26 16.40 -10.86
C PHE A 313 -24.73 17.54 -9.96
N LEU A 314 -24.50 17.45 -8.65
CA LEU A 314 -24.88 18.49 -7.69
C LEU A 314 -24.00 19.74 -7.79
N SER A 315 -22.73 19.61 -8.19
CA SER A 315 -21.84 20.76 -8.40
C SER A 315 -22.11 21.50 -9.72
N ALA A 316 -22.83 20.89 -10.65
CA ALA A 316 -23.15 21.47 -11.96
C ALA A 316 -24.47 22.28 -11.97
N SER A 317 -25.28 22.18 -10.91
CA SER A 317 -26.59 22.85 -10.76
C SER A 317 -26.51 24.10 -9.91
#